data_AF-A0A1U7PMI4-F1
#
_entry.id   AF-A0A1U7PMI4-F1
#
_cell.length_a   1.000
_cell.length_b   1.000
_cell.length_c   1.000
_cell.angle_alpha   90.00
_cell.angle_beta   90.00
_cell.angle_gamma   90.00
#
_symmetry.space_group_name_H-M   'P 1'
#
loop_
_entity.id
_entity.type
_entity.pdbx_description
1 polymer ?
#
loop_
_entity_poly.entity_id
_entity_poly.type
_entity_poly.pdbx_seq_one_letter_code
_entity_poly.pdbx_strand_id
1 'polypeptide(L)'
;MKGIGTCKPGDRVETFLLIKQATKGTTNQGSPFMTLILQDKTGDIEAKLWDAKEEQEQIYQPASIVRVGGEIQDYRGRTQLRIKSIRPAKADEPVQISDLVPSAKKSKDELYEELSPFIFEIANPNIQRITRHLLKKHREAFLVYPAATKNHHDYVSGLIDHVVSMLKLGKAIASLYPSLNKDLLYSGIILHDVGKVLELSGPVGTVYTVEGNLLGHISIMVNEIAMAASELGIQGEEVMLLQHMVLSHHGKEEWGSPKKPMLKEAEILHYIDNIDAKMNMLDRALSKTAPGEFTERLFPLDNRQFYKPGIE
;
A
#
# COMPACT_ATOMS: atom_id res chain seq x y z
N MET A 1 17.80 19.07 5.28
CA MET A 1 17.01 19.38 6.49
C MET A 1 16.73 18.07 7.20
N LYS A 2 16.64 18.05 8.54
CA LYS A 2 16.36 16.83 9.31
C LYS A 2 14.92 16.39 9.02
N GLY A 3 14.72 15.16 8.54
CA GLY A 3 13.39 14.65 8.20
C GLY A 3 12.56 14.38 9.45
N ILE A 4 11.23 14.51 9.34
CA ILE A 4 10.32 14.51 10.49
C ILE A 4 10.41 13.23 11.32
N GLY A 5 10.64 12.08 10.69
CA GLY A 5 10.78 10.78 11.36
C GLY A 5 12.06 10.64 12.20
N THR A 6 12.99 11.59 12.11
CA THR A 6 14.26 11.58 12.86
C THR A 6 14.32 12.66 13.94
N CYS A 7 13.32 13.53 14.00
CA CYS A 7 13.26 14.63 14.96
C CYS A 7 13.01 14.13 16.39
N LYS A 8 13.57 14.84 17.37
CA LYS A 8 13.50 14.52 18.80
C LYS A 8 12.80 15.65 19.56
N PRO A 9 12.22 15.39 20.74
CA PRO A 9 11.68 16.44 21.60
C PRO A 9 12.67 17.61 21.79
N GLY A 10 12.18 18.84 21.62
CA GLY A 10 12.97 20.09 21.64
C GLY A 10 13.43 20.57 20.26
N ASP A 11 13.38 19.74 19.22
CA ASP A 11 13.72 20.17 17.86
C ASP A 11 12.67 21.18 17.34
N ARG A 12 13.16 22.27 16.73
CA ARG A 12 12.32 23.21 15.98
C ARG A 12 12.22 22.76 14.54
N VAL A 13 11.02 22.83 13.98
CA VAL A 13 10.76 22.46 12.59
C VAL A 13 10.07 23.60 11.85
N GLU A 14 10.51 23.84 10.62
CA GLU A 14 9.81 24.69 9.66
C GLU A 14 10.00 24.07 8.26
N THR A 15 9.01 23.32 7.80
CA THR A 15 9.14 22.50 6.59
C THR A 15 7.79 22.27 5.92
N PHE A 16 7.82 21.71 4.71
CA PHE A 16 6.63 21.17 4.07
C PHE A 16 6.41 19.73 4.52
N LEU A 17 5.17 19.41 4.85
CA LEU A 17 4.70 18.06 5.15
C LEU A 17 3.38 17.81 4.41
N LEU A 18 3.11 16.54 4.15
CA LEU A 18 1.85 16.10 3.59
C LEU A 18 0.89 15.73 4.72
N ILE A 19 -0.38 16.14 4.61
CA ILE A 19 -1.45 15.64 5.48
C ILE A 19 -1.77 14.21 5.04
N LYS A 20 -1.35 13.22 5.83
CA LYS A 20 -1.68 11.81 5.64
C LYS A 20 -3.11 11.51 6.10
N GLN A 21 -3.49 12.07 7.25
CA GLN A 21 -4.82 11.90 7.84
C GLN A 21 -5.22 13.19 8.58
N ALA A 22 -6.50 13.53 8.52
CA ALA A 22 -7.10 14.61 9.29
C ALA A 22 -8.37 14.11 9.97
N THR A 23 -8.44 14.24 11.30
CA THR A 23 -9.58 13.76 12.10
C THR A 23 -10.06 14.88 13.01
N LYS A 24 -11.37 15.17 12.97
CA LYS A 24 -12.01 16.12 13.89
C LYS A 24 -12.22 15.48 15.27
N GLY A 25 -12.05 16.29 16.30
CA GLY A 25 -12.39 15.91 17.66
C GLY A 25 -12.90 17.10 18.46
N THR A 26 -13.46 16.80 19.63
CA THR A 26 -13.91 17.79 20.60
C THR A 26 -13.24 17.49 21.93
N THR A 27 -12.70 18.51 22.59
CA THR A 27 -12.13 18.32 23.93
C THR A 27 -13.23 18.00 24.95
N ASN A 28 -12.85 17.51 26.12
CA ASN A 28 -13.78 17.31 27.23
C ASN A 28 -14.50 18.61 27.65
N GLN A 29 -13.96 19.77 27.28
CA GLN A 29 -14.54 21.09 27.55
C GLN A 29 -15.39 21.62 26.39
N GLY A 30 -15.59 20.84 25.31
CA GLY A 30 -16.44 21.22 24.17
C GLY A 30 -15.72 21.97 23.05
N SER A 31 -14.45 22.35 23.20
CA SER A 31 -13.71 23.06 22.15
C SER A 31 -13.33 22.12 20.99
N PRO A 32 -13.51 22.54 19.73
CA PRO A 32 -13.12 21.74 18.57
C PRO A 32 -11.60 21.70 18.38
N PHE A 33 -11.09 20.58 17.88
CA PHE A 33 -9.70 20.44 17.43
C PHE A 33 -9.62 19.49 16.24
N MET A 34 -8.51 19.57 15.49
CA MET A 34 -8.15 18.57 14.49
C MET A 34 -6.87 17.85 14.91
N THR A 35 -6.89 16.53 14.83
CA THR A 35 -5.67 15.71 14.82
C THR A 35 -5.23 15.55 13.37
N LEU A 36 -4.03 16.00 13.05
CA LEU A 36 -3.37 15.82 11.77
C LEU A 36 -2.25 14.81 11.92
N ILE A 37 -2.17 13.84 11.02
CA ILE A 37 -0.97 13.03 10.84
C ILE A 37 -0.21 13.62 9.66
N LEU A 38 0.94 14.23 9.95
CA LEU A 38 1.77 14.91 8.96
C LEU A 38 2.97 14.04 8.62
N GLN A 39 3.35 13.96 7.34
CA GLN A 39 4.44 13.08 6.92
C GLN A 39 5.40 13.72 5.91
N ASP A 40 6.62 13.17 5.89
CA ASP A 40 7.55 13.24 4.79
C ASP A 40 8.08 11.82 4.46
N LYS A 41 9.10 11.69 3.61
CA LYS A 41 9.70 10.38 3.26
C LYS A 41 10.34 9.63 4.44
N THR A 42 10.67 10.33 5.52
CA THR A 42 11.39 9.76 6.66
C THR A 42 10.45 9.24 7.76
N GLY A 43 9.20 9.69 7.79
CA GLY A 43 8.21 9.22 8.76
C GLY A 43 6.97 10.10 8.83
N ASP A 44 6.13 9.81 9.81
CA ASP A 44 4.96 10.60 10.15
C ASP A 44 5.00 11.06 11.61
N ILE A 45 4.27 12.13 11.90
CA ILE A 45 4.13 12.71 13.23
C ILE A 45 2.69 13.18 13.46
N GLU A 46 2.18 12.92 14.66
CA GLU A 46 0.90 13.49 15.08
C GLU A 46 1.06 14.97 15.41
N ALA A 47 0.11 15.79 14.98
CA ALA A 47 0.01 17.21 15.32
C ALA A 47 -1.44 17.55 15.69
N LYS A 48 -1.62 18.48 16.63
CA LYS A 48 -2.95 18.96 17.01
C LYS A 48 -3.12 20.43 16.65
N LEU A 49 -4.15 20.70 15.88
CA LEU A 49 -4.64 22.04 15.58
C LEU A 49 -5.81 22.33 16.51
N TRP A 50 -5.56 23.15 17.54
CA TRP A 50 -6.56 23.55 18.52
C TRP A 50 -7.45 24.66 17.99
N ASP A 51 -8.66 24.78 18.54
CA ASP A 51 -9.66 25.78 18.19
C ASP A 51 -9.95 25.80 16.68
N ALA A 52 -10.00 24.60 16.09
CA ALA A 52 -10.13 24.42 14.65
C ALA A 52 -11.52 24.89 14.18
N LYS A 53 -11.54 25.81 13.22
CA LYS A 53 -12.76 26.33 12.58
C LYS A 53 -13.20 25.40 11.45
N GLU A 54 -14.48 25.43 11.09
CA GLU A 54 -15.03 24.65 9.97
C GLU A 54 -14.29 24.91 8.63
N GLU A 55 -13.86 26.14 8.40
CA GLU A 55 -13.04 26.52 7.23
C GLU A 55 -11.70 25.77 7.19
N GLN A 56 -11.07 25.57 8.35
CA GLN A 56 -9.81 24.85 8.46
C GLN A 56 -10.00 23.36 8.20
N GLU A 57 -11.18 22.80 8.49
CA GLU A 57 -11.52 21.42 8.14
C GLU A 57 -11.53 21.23 6.63
N GLN A 58 -12.10 22.18 5.88
CA GLN A 58 -12.12 22.11 4.42
C GLN A 58 -10.73 22.29 3.81
N ILE A 59 -9.89 23.11 4.44
CA ILE A 59 -8.54 23.39 3.95
C ILE A 59 -7.58 22.23 4.23
N TYR A 60 -7.64 21.62 5.42
CA TYR A 60 -6.68 20.63 5.88
C TYR A 60 -7.19 19.20 5.68
N GLN A 61 -7.29 18.81 4.41
CA GLN A 61 -7.73 17.47 3.99
C GLN A 61 -6.54 16.55 3.69
N PRO A 62 -6.72 15.22 3.78
CA PRO A 62 -5.72 14.25 3.31
C PRO A 62 -5.22 14.57 1.89
N ALA A 63 -3.97 14.21 1.62
CA ALA A 63 -3.25 14.49 0.37
C ALA A 63 -2.95 15.99 0.10
N SER A 64 -3.23 16.89 1.04
CA SER A 64 -2.83 18.31 0.95
C SER A 64 -1.43 18.54 1.48
N ILE A 65 -0.61 19.33 0.77
CA ILE A 65 0.70 19.76 1.25
C ILE A 65 0.54 21.03 2.09
N VAL A 66 1.14 21.03 3.28
CA VAL A 66 1.16 22.18 4.19
C VAL A 66 2.58 22.58 4.54
N ARG A 67 2.83 23.88 4.64
CA ARG A 67 4.01 24.40 5.33
C ARG A 67 3.67 24.52 6.81
N VAL A 68 4.41 23.80 7.66
CA VAL A 68 4.21 23.81 9.11
C VAL A 68 5.45 24.32 9.82
N GLY A 69 5.25 25.18 10.81
CA GLY A 69 6.25 25.67 11.74
C GLY A 69 5.88 25.31 13.17
N GLY A 70 6.82 24.79 13.95
CA GLY A 70 6.51 24.29 15.28
C GLY A 70 7.70 23.73 16.04
N GLU A 71 7.38 22.98 17.09
CA GLU A 71 8.35 22.36 17.98
C GLU A 71 7.91 20.96 18.34
N ILE A 72 8.87 20.04 18.34
CA ILE A 72 8.65 18.63 18.67
C ILE A 72 8.58 18.50 20.19
N GLN A 73 7.54 17.84 20.69
CA GLN A 73 7.32 17.63 22.11
C GLN A 73 7.09 16.15 22.42
N ASP A 74 7.40 15.73 23.63
CA ASP A 74 6.94 14.45 24.17
C ASP A 74 5.55 14.66 24.78
N TYR A 75 4.59 13.84 24.37
CA TYR A 75 3.28 13.76 25.00
C TYR A 75 2.95 12.32 25.35
N ARG A 76 3.06 11.99 26.65
CA ARG A 76 2.81 10.66 27.21
C ARG A 76 3.67 9.57 26.54
N GLY A 77 4.96 9.87 26.33
CA GLY A 77 5.91 8.94 25.72
C GLY A 77 5.77 8.79 24.20
N ARG A 78 4.98 9.67 23.55
CA ARG A 78 4.88 9.74 22.09
C ARG A 78 5.32 11.12 21.60
N THR A 79 6.13 11.13 20.56
CA THR A 79 6.56 12.35 19.88
C THR A 79 5.38 12.99 19.14
N GLN A 80 5.16 14.29 19.37
CA GLN A 80 4.09 15.08 18.74
C GLN A 80 4.66 16.41 18.24
N LEU A 81 4.12 16.94 17.14
CA LEU A 81 4.41 18.29 16.67
C LEU A 81 3.42 19.29 17.31
N ARG A 82 3.96 20.23 18.10
CA ARG A 82 3.20 21.41 18.53
C ARG A 82 3.25 22.47 17.43
N ILE A 83 2.11 22.66 16.76
CA ILE A 83 1.96 23.63 15.67
C ILE A 83 2.02 25.06 16.23
N LYS A 84 2.91 25.89 15.67
CA LYS A 84 2.96 27.34 15.89
C LYS A 84 2.43 28.10 14.66
N SER A 85 2.64 27.56 13.47
CA SER A 85 2.08 28.07 12.22
C SER A 85 1.80 26.91 11.26
N ILE A 86 0.71 27.01 10.50
CA ILE A 86 0.36 26.06 9.45
C ILE A 86 -0.38 26.81 8.34
N ARG A 87 -0.06 26.48 7.09
CA ARG A 87 -0.79 26.94 5.91
C ARG A 87 -0.67 25.93 4.77
N PRO A 88 -1.60 25.91 3.80
CA PRO A 88 -1.40 25.20 2.55
C PRO A 88 -0.13 25.67 1.83
N ALA A 89 0.52 24.74 1.12
CA ALA A 89 1.53 25.09 0.13
C ALA A 89 0.89 25.87 -1.01
N LYS A 90 1.62 26.85 -1.55
CA LYS A 90 1.21 27.61 -2.71
C LYS A 90 1.64 26.89 -3.99
N ALA A 91 0.97 27.14 -5.10
CA ALA A 91 1.25 26.51 -6.38
C ALA A 91 2.64 26.82 -6.95
N ASP A 92 3.25 27.94 -6.54
CA ASP A 92 4.60 28.38 -6.94
C ASP A 92 5.71 27.84 -6.02
N GLU A 93 5.37 27.13 -4.93
CA GLU A 93 6.36 26.53 -4.05
C GLU A 93 6.89 25.21 -4.66
N PRO A 94 8.22 24.99 -4.68
CA PRO A 94 8.84 23.85 -5.36
C PRO A 94 8.75 22.58 -4.49
N VAL A 95 7.54 22.17 -4.13
CA VAL A 95 7.28 20.96 -3.36
C VAL A 95 6.18 20.16 -4.03
N GLN A 96 6.46 18.89 -4.30
CA GLN A 96 5.51 17.96 -4.88
C GLN A 96 5.16 16.89 -3.85
N ILE A 97 3.99 16.26 -4.03
CA ILE A 97 3.55 15.15 -3.18
C ILE A 97 4.62 14.05 -3.15
N SER A 98 5.23 13.74 -4.30
CA SER A 98 6.32 12.77 -4.44
C SER A 98 7.56 13.06 -3.59
N ASP A 99 7.75 14.28 -3.10
CA ASP A 99 8.85 14.66 -2.22
C ASP A 99 8.57 14.29 -0.75
N LEU A 100 7.30 14.05 -0.42
CA LEU A 100 6.78 13.92 0.94
C LEU A 100 6.12 12.57 1.21
N VAL A 101 5.93 11.71 0.21
CA VAL A 101 5.40 10.36 0.41
C VAL A 101 6.53 9.34 0.29
N PRO A 102 6.58 8.35 1.20
CA PRO A 102 7.33 7.14 0.94
C PRO A 102 6.91 6.56 -0.42
N SER A 103 7.87 6.06 -1.17
CA SER A 103 7.66 5.39 -2.45
C SER A 103 8.51 4.13 -2.51
N ALA A 104 8.19 3.25 -3.45
CA ALA A 104 9.06 2.13 -3.77
C ALA A 104 10.49 2.63 -4.02
N LYS A 105 11.49 1.81 -3.66
CA LYS A 105 12.90 2.16 -3.90
C LYS A 105 13.20 2.33 -5.39
N LYS A 106 12.47 1.60 -6.23
CA LYS A 106 12.53 1.67 -7.70
C LYS A 106 11.43 2.58 -8.21
N SER A 107 11.71 3.27 -9.30
CA SER A 107 10.69 4.06 -9.99
C SER A 107 9.59 3.17 -10.57
N LYS A 108 8.40 3.74 -10.77
CA LYS A 108 7.27 3.05 -11.42
C LYS A 108 7.63 2.52 -12.81
N ASP A 109 8.52 3.20 -13.53
CA ASP A 109 8.94 2.82 -14.87
C ASP A 109 9.88 1.61 -14.81
N GLU A 110 10.88 1.61 -13.91
CA GLU A 110 11.75 0.45 -13.66
C GLU A 110 10.93 -0.79 -13.21
N LEU A 111 9.95 -0.59 -12.31
CA LEU A 111 9.07 -1.68 -11.87
C LEU A 111 8.22 -2.23 -13.02
N TYR A 112 7.75 -1.36 -13.92
CA TYR A 112 7.01 -1.80 -15.10
C TYR A 112 7.89 -2.55 -16.10
N GLU A 113 9.13 -2.11 -16.30
CA GLU A 113 10.13 -2.81 -17.10
C GLU A 113 10.45 -4.20 -16.52
N GLU A 114 10.45 -4.37 -15.19
CA GLU A 114 10.63 -5.67 -14.55
C GLU A 114 9.40 -6.57 -14.64
N LEU A 115 8.19 -6.00 -14.63
CA LEU A 115 6.93 -6.74 -14.76
C LEU A 115 6.73 -7.24 -16.20
N SER A 116 7.08 -6.42 -17.20
CA SER A 116 6.75 -6.67 -18.60
C SER A 116 7.22 -8.04 -19.13
N PRO A 117 8.44 -8.53 -18.86
CA PRO A 117 8.89 -9.86 -19.26
C PRO A 117 7.98 -11.00 -18.77
N PHE A 118 7.44 -10.92 -17.56
CA PHE A 118 6.57 -11.97 -17.01
C PHE A 118 5.27 -12.11 -17.81
N ILE A 119 4.73 -11.00 -18.34
CA ILE A 119 3.56 -11.04 -19.21
C ILE A 119 3.87 -11.80 -20.50
N PHE A 120 5.04 -11.55 -21.09
CA PHE A 120 5.46 -12.22 -22.32
C PHE A 120 5.78 -13.70 -22.12
N GLU A 121 6.12 -14.11 -20.89
CA GLU A 121 6.34 -15.50 -20.53
C GLU A 121 5.04 -16.34 -20.41
N ILE A 122 3.86 -15.70 -20.38
CA ILE A 122 2.55 -16.39 -20.34
C ILE A 122 2.25 -16.94 -21.74
N ALA A 123 2.22 -18.26 -21.89
CA ALA A 123 2.04 -18.93 -23.19
C ALA A 123 0.58 -19.10 -23.60
N ASN A 124 -0.34 -19.34 -22.65
CA ASN A 124 -1.76 -19.48 -22.93
C ASN A 124 -2.32 -18.13 -23.45
N PRO A 125 -2.85 -18.10 -24.69
CA PRO A 125 -3.24 -16.84 -25.34
C PRO A 125 -4.46 -16.18 -24.68
N ASN A 126 -5.40 -16.96 -24.13
CA ASN A 126 -6.59 -16.43 -23.47
C ASN A 126 -6.23 -15.77 -22.14
N ILE A 127 -5.43 -16.46 -21.33
CA ILE A 127 -4.92 -15.96 -20.05
C ILE A 127 -4.09 -14.69 -20.26
N GLN A 128 -3.17 -14.70 -21.24
CA GLN A 128 -2.34 -13.54 -21.55
C GLN A 128 -3.19 -12.35 -22.02
N ARG A 129 -4.18 -12.57 -22.91
CA ARG A 129 -5.06 -11.50 -23.41
C ARG A 129 -5.86 -10.85 -22.29
N ILE A 130 -6.47 -11.64 -21.40
CA ILE A 130 -7.23 -11.13 -20.24
C ILE A 130 -6.30 -10.32 -19.33
N THR A 131 -5.14 -10.89 -18.98
CA THR A 131 -4.16 -10.25 -18.09
C THR A 131 -3.69 -8.90 -18.64
N ARG A 132 -3.31 -8.87 -19.93
CA ARG A 132 -2.86 -7.63 -20.60
C ARG A 132 -3.97 -6.60 -20.73
N HIS A 133 -5.19 -7.03 -21.03
CA HIS A 133 -6.34 -6.13 -21.15
C HIS A 133 -6.63 -5.41 -19.84
N LEU A 134 -6.70 -6.16 -18.73
CA LEU A 134 -6.95 -5.61 -17.40
C LEU A 134 -5.81 -4.71 -16.92
N LEU A 135 -4.55 -5.14 -17.09
CA LEU A 135 -3.41 -4.30 -16.73
C LEU A 135 -3.36 -3.01 -17.56
N LYS A 136 -3.70 -3.07 -18.85
CA LYS A 136 -3.78 -1.88 -19.70
C LYS A 136 -4.91 -0.96 -19.26
N LYS A 137 -6.09 -1.50 -18.94
CA LYS A 137 -7.27 -0.76 -18.47
C LYS A 137 -6.95 0.04 -17.20
N HIS A 138 -6.21 -0.56 -16.28
CA HIS A 138 -5.92 0.00 -14.96
C HIS A 138 -4.51 0.57 -14.80
N ARG A 139 -3.72 0.69 -15.88
CA ARG A 139 -2.27 0.94 -15.84
C ARG A 139 -1.88 2.12 -14.97
N GLU A 140 -2.45 3.29 -15.24
CA GLU A 140 -2.02 4.53 -14.57
C GLU A 140 -2.23 4.46 -13.06
N ALA A 141 -3.36 3.90 -12.61
CA ALA A 141 -3.63 3.69 -11.19
C ALA A 141 -2.74 2.59 -10.60
N PHE A 142 -2.63 1.44 -11.28
CA PHE A 142 -1.81 0.31 -10.85
C PHE A 142 -0.34 0.70 -10.57
N LEU A 143 0.21 1.63 -11.36
CA LEU A 143 1.59 2.09 -11.21
C LEU A 143 1.84 2.98 -9.99
N VAL A 144 0.82 3.60 -9.41
CA VAL A 144 0.99 4.61 -8.35
C VAL A 144 0.28 4.25 -7.05
N TYR A 145 -0.68 3.33 -7.08
CA TYR A 145 -1.44 2.93 -5.90
C TYR A 145 -0.59 2.14 -4.90
N PRO A 146 -0.88 2.25 -3.58
CA PRO A 146 -0.32 1.37 -2.57
C PRO A 146 -0.94 -0.02 -2.65
N ALA A 147 -0.24 -1.04 -2.15
CA ALA A 147 -0.82 -2.38 -2.04
C ALA A 147 -1.73 -2.51 -0.81
N ALA A 148 -1.59 -1.66 0.21
CA ALA A 148 -2.45 -1.67 1.37
C ALA A 148 -2.66 -0.27 1.95
N THR A 149 -3.74 -0.09 2.69
CA THR A 149 -3.98 1.16 3.46
C THR A 149 -3.00 1.30 4.62
N LYS A 150 -2.50 0.17 5.14
CA LYS A 150 -1.52 0.06 6.23
C LYS A 150 -0.68 -1.21 6.08
N ASN A 151 0.47 -1.22 6.75
CA ASN A 151 1.34 -2.38 6.97
C ASN A 151 2.38 -2.64 5.87
N HIS A 152 2.02 -3.41 4.83
CA HIS A 152 2.93 -3.81 3.75
C HIS A 152 2.66 -2.97 2.50
N HIS A 153 3.73 -2.52 1.84
CA HIS A 153 3.61 -1.79 0.58
C HIS A 153 2.59 -0.62 0.62
N ASP A 154 2.46 0.04 1.77
CA ASP A 154 1.50 1.13 2.06
C ASP A 154 1.97 2.50 1.56
N TYR A 155 2.70 2.50 0.45
CA TYR A 155 3.41 3.64 -0.12
C TYR A 155 3.14 3.78 -1.61
N VAL A 156 3.49 4.93 -2.21
CA VAL A 156 3.27 5.17 -3.64
C VAL A 156 4.04 4.16 -4.47
N SER A 157 3.37 3.61 -5.49
CA SER A 157 3.86 2.49 -6.32
C SER A 157 4.06 1.18 -5.56
N GLY A 158 3.50 1.06 -4.35
CA GLY A 158 3.58 -0.15 -3.54
C GLY A 158 2.89 -1.35 -4.18
N LEU A 159 1.79 -1.15 -4.91
CA LEU A 159 1.04 -2.23 -5.57
C LEU A 159 1.88 -2.94 -6.66
N ILE A 160 2.49 -2.16 -7.57
CA ILE A 160 3.36 -2.76 -8.59
C ILE A 160 4.64 -3.34 -7.98
N ASP A 161 5.22 -2.70 -6.95
CA ASP A 161 6.41 -3.23 -6.27
C ASP A 161 6.12 -4.61 -5.64
N HIS A 162 4.98 -4.73 -4.97
CA HIS A 162 4.46 -5.98 -4.43
C HIS A 162 4.31 -7.06 -5.52
N VAL A 163 3.61 -6.75 -6.61
CA VAL A 163 3.42 -7.69 -7.73
C VAL A 163 4.76 -8.12 -8.35
N VAL A 164 5.71 -7.20 -8.55
CA VAL A 164 7.03 -7.53 -9.11
C VAL A 164 7.83 -8.44 -8.17
N SER A 165 7.79 -8.18 -6.87
CA SER A 165 8.43 -9.04 -5.86
C SER A 165 7.82 -10.44 -5.85
N MET A 166 6.48 -10.53 -5.84
CA MET A 166 5.75 -11.79 -5.92
C MET A 166 6.04 -12.56 -7.21
N LEU A 167 6.16 -11.89 -8.36
CA LEU A 167 6.51 -12.55 -9.64
C LEU A 167 7.90 -13.18 -9.60
N LYS A 168 8.88 -12.53 -8.94
CA LYS A 168 10.21 -13.11 -8.73
C LYS A 168 10.16 -14.33 -7.82
N LEU A 169 9.41 -14.26 -6.72
CA LEU A 169 9.16 -15.43 -5.86
C LEU A 169 8.46 -16.56 -6.62
N GLY A 170 7.42 -16.23 -7.39
CA GLY A 170 6.68 -17.16 -8.24
C GLY A 170 7.58 -17.83 -9.27
N LYS A 171 8.54 -17.11 -9.87
CA LYS A 171 9.53 -17.69 -10.78
C LYS A 171 10.50 -18.64 -10.08
N ALA A 172 10.99 -18.28 -8.89
CA ALA A 172 11.85 -19.16 -8.11
C ALA A 172 11.11 -20.46 -7.73
N ILE A 173 9.88 -20.34 -7.24
CA ILE A 173 9.04 -21.48 -6.84
C ILE A 173 8.68 -22.34 -8.05
N ALA A 174 8.24 -21.74 -9.16
CA ALA A 174 7.92 -22.48 -10.38
C ALA A 174 9.14 -23.20 -10.98
N SER A 175 10.35 -22.66 -10.79
CA SER A 175 11.59 -23.34 -11.19
C SER A 175 11.87 -24.60 -10.34
N LEU A 176 11.53 -24.56 -9.05
CA LEU A 176 11.66 -25.72 -8.13
C LEU A 176 10.52 -26.74 -8.31
N TYR A 177 9.32 -26.28 -8.68
CA TYR A 177 8.14 -27.11 -8.90
C TYR A 177 7.63 -26.98 -10.35
N PRO A 178 8.27 -27.64 -11.34
CA PRO A 178 7.87 -27.54 -12.75
C PRO A 178 6.46 -28.05 -13.06
N SER A 179 5.80 -28.72 -12.11
CA SER A 179 4.40 -29.17 -12.23
C SER A 179 3.37 -28.07 -11.97
N LEU A 180 3.81 -26.85 -11.63
CA LEU A 180 2.97 -25.66 -11.54
C LEU A 180 2.70 -25.09 -12.93
N ASN A 181 1.46 -24.71 -13.19
CA ASN A 181 1.09 -23.96 -14.37
C ASN A 181 1.56 -22.51 -14.21
N LYS A 182 2.69 -22.19 -14.87
CA LYS A 182 3.32 -20.88 -14.83
C LYS A 182 2.41 -19.76 -15.33
N ASP A 183 1.62 -20.03 -16.37
CA ASP A 183 0.71 -19.05 -16.97
C ASP A 183 -0.37 -18.61 -15.98
N LEU A 184 -1.00 -19.58 -15.30
CA LEU A 184 -1.98 -19.32 -14.24
C LEU A 184 -1.35 -18.62 -13.05
N LEU A 185 -0.18 -19.07 -12.60
CA LEU A 185 0.49 -18.47 -11.45
C LEU A 185 0.86 -17.00 -11.73
N TYR A 186 1.50 -16.70 -12.85
CA TYR A 186 1.93 -15.33 -13.19
C TYR A 186 0.74 -14.41 -13.38
N SER A 187 -0.30 -14.85 -14.09
CA SER A 187 -1.52 -14.07 -14.24
C SER A 187 -2.27 -13.89 -12.93
N GLY A 188 -2.33 -14.92 -12.08
CA GLY A 188 -2.89 -14.82 -10.74
C GLY A 188 -2.17 -13.76 -9.91
N ILE A 189 -0.82 -13.79 -9.88
CA ILE A 189 0.00 -12.78 -9.20
C ILE A 189 -0.23 -11.38 -9.79
N ILE A 190 -0.30 -11.23 -11.11
CA ILE A 190 -0.50 -9.89 -11.71
C ILE A 190 -1.88 -9.33 -11.37
N LEU A 191 -2.91 -10.18 -11.32
CA LEU A 191 -4.30 -9.74 -11.22
C LEU A 191 -4.86 -9.69 -9.80
N HIS A 192 -4.33 -10.46 -8.85
CA HIS A 192 -4.96 -10.66 -7.52
C HIS A 192 -5.42 -9.37 -6.84
N ASP A 193 -4.60 -8.33 -6.93
CA ASP A 193 -4.80 -7.05 -6.26
C ASP A 193 -5.12 -5.87 -7.19
N VAL A 194 -5.28 -6.09 -8.49
CA VAL A 194 -5.61 -4.99 -9.42
C VAL A 194 -6.92 -4.33 -9.04
N GLY A 195 -7.86 -5.06 -8.42
CA GLY A 195 -9.10 -4.49 -7.88
C GLY A 195 -8.90 -3.38 -6.84
N LYS A 196 -7.71 -3.26 -6.23
CA LYS A 196 -7.38 -2.19 -5.28
C LYS A 196 -7.44 -0.81 -5.91
N VAL A 197 -7.28 -0.70 -7.22
CA VAL A 197 -7.40 0.59 -7.94
C VAL A 197 -8.83 1.15 -7.91
N LEU A 198 -9.83 0.30 -7.63
CA LEU A 198 -11.24 0.65 -7.49
C LEU A 198 -11.68 0.64 -6.01
N GLU A 199 -11.09 -0.24 -5.20
CA GLU A 199 -11.33 -0.31 -3.76
C GLU A 199 -10.84 0.94 -3.01
N LEU A 200 -9.75 1.55 -3.48
CA LEU A 200 -9.05 2.64 -2.81
C LEU A 200 -9.24 3.99 -3.53
N SER A 201 -9.30 5.07 -2.75
CA SER A 201 -9.56 6.42 -3.25
C SER A 201 -8.42 7.04 -4.05
N GLY A 202 -7.19 6.52 -3.92
CA GLY A 202 -6.02 7.07 -4.58
C GLY A 202 -4.69 6.62 -3.99
N PRO A 203 -3.57 7.17 -4.51
CA PRO A 203 -2.21 6.76 -4.12
C PRO A 203 -1.73 7.33 -2.78
N VAL A 204 -2.39 8.37 -2.25
CA VAL A 204 -1.92 9.15 -1.10
C VAL A 204 -3.07 9.44 -0.15
N GLY A 205 -2.84 9.29 1.16
CA GLY A 205 -3.90 9.48 2.17
C GLY A 205 -5.09 8.56 1.92
N THR A 206 -4.81 7.37 1.38
CA THR A 206 -5.80 6.50 0.77
C THR A 206 -6.84 6.01 1.78
N VAL A 207 -8.11 6.03 1.36
CA VAL A 207 -9.24 5.48 2.12
C VAL A 207 -10.03 4.53 1.23
N TYR A 208 -10.79 3.63 1.86
CA TYR A 208 -11.71 2.76 1.13
C TYR A 208 -12.84 3.58 0.50
N THR A 209 -13.14 3.29 -0.77
CA THR A 209 -14.33 3.81 -1.45
C THR A 209 -15.60 3.16 -0.88
N VAL A 210 -16.77 3.68 -1.20
CA VAL A 210 -18.04 3.04 -0.79
C VAL A 210 -18.14 1.64 -1.39
N GLU A 211 -17.82 1.52 -2.68
CA GLU A 211 -17.78 0.23 -3.37
C GLU A 211 -16.72 -0.71 -2.76
N GLY A 212 -15.53 -0.19 -2.46
CA GLY A 212 -14.46 -0.93 -1.79
C GLY A 212 -14.86 -1.48 -0.44
N ASN A 213 -15.54 -0.69 0.39
CA ASN A 213 -16.03 -1.16 1.70
C ASN A 213 -17.14 -2.22 1.59
N LEU A 214 -18.01 -2.12 0.58
CA LEU A 214 -19.15 -3.02 0.44
C LEU A 214 -18.79 -4.32 -0.30
N LEU A 215 -17.88 -4.28 -1.27
CA LEU A 215 -17.57 -5.40 -2.15
C LEU A 215 -16.18 -6.00 -1.93
N GLY A 216 -15.19 -5.15 -1.64
CA GLY A 216 -13.77 -5.52 -1.58
C GLY A 216 -13.14 -5.79 -2.95
N HIS A 217 -11.82 -5.58 -3.05
CA HIS A 217 -11.06 -5.73 -4.30
C HIS A 217 -11.18 -7.13 -4.90
N ILE A 218 -11.31 -8.19 -4.09
CA ILE A 218 -11.45 -9.57 -4.57
C ILE A 218 -12.68 -9.72 -5.46
N SER A 219 -13.86 -9.33 -4.94
CA SER A 219 -15.12 -9.43 -5.66
C SER A 219 -15.14 -8.52 -6.90
N ILE A 220 -14.62 -7.30 -6.73
CA ILE A 220 -14.47 -6.34 -7.83
C ILE A 220 -13.62 -6.94 -8.96
N MET A 221 -12.47 -7.53 -8.62
CA MET A 221 -11.53 -8.06 -9.59
C MET A 221 -12.04 -9.33 -10.28
N VAL A 222 -12.77 -10.20 -9.57
CA VAL A 222 -13.46 -11.35 -10.17
C VAL A 222 -14.49 -10.91 -11.21
N ASN A 223 -15.21 -9.81 -10.94
CA ASN A 223 -16.15 -9.22 -11.90
C ASN A 223 -15.42 -8.58 -13.09
N GLU A 224 -14.32 -7.86 -12.85
CA GLU A 224 -13.47 -7.29 -13.89
C GLU A 224 -12.92 -8.38 -14.84
N ILE A 225 -12.51 -9.54 -14.32
CA ILE A 225 -12.11 -10.70 -15.13
C ILE A 225 -13.26 -11.19 -16.02
N ALA A 226 -14.47 -11.31 -15.48
CA ALA A 226 -15.64 -11.73 -16.25
C ALA A 226 -15.98 -10.75 -17.38
N MET A 227 -15.96 -9.45 -17.08
CA MET A 227 -16.21 -8.39 -18.07
C MET A 227 -15.13 -8.38 -19.15
N ALA A 228 -13.85 -8.47 -18.79
CA ALA A 228 -12.75 -8.56 -19.75
C ALA A 228 -12.89 -9.79 -20.67
N ALA A 229 -13.25 -10.95 -20.13
CA ALA A 229 -13.49 -12.14 -20.93
C ALA A 229 -14.63 -11.94 -21.94
N SER A 230 -15.75 -11.34 -21.50
CA SER A 230 -16.89 -11.00 -22.35
C SER A 230 -16.51 -10.03 -23.48
N GLU A 231 -15.83 -8.92 -23.14
CA GLU A 231 -15.36 -7.91 -24.10
C GLU A 231 -14.41 -8.49 -25.15
N LEU A 232 -13.57 -9.45 -24.75
CA LEU A 232 -12.58 -10.09 -25.63
C LEU A 232 -13.14 -11.28 -26.42
N GLY A 233 -14.41 -11.66 -26.18
CA GLY A 233 -15.03 -12.85 -26.74
C GLY A 233 -14.36 -14.16 -26.29
N ILE A 234 -13.79 -14.18 -25.09
CA ILE A 234 -13.10 -15.34 -24.52
C ILE A 234 -14.08 -16.10 -23.64
N GLN A 235 -14.24 -17.39 -23.95
CA GLN A 235 -15.00 -18.35 -23.15
C GLN A 235 -14.08 -19.55 -22.88
N GLY A 236 -14.28 -20.22 -21.74
CA GLY A 236 -13.50 -21.40 -21.41
C GLY A 236 -13.19 -21.50 -19.92
N GLU A 237 -12.48 -22.57 -19.59
CA GLU A 237 -12.06 -22.89 -18.22
C GLU A 237 -11.07 -21.83 -17.69
N GLU A 238 -10.27 -21.21 -18.55
CA GLU A 238 -9.25 -20.23 -18.15
C GLU A 238 -9.84 -19.02 -17.41
N VAL A 239 -11.04 -18.58 -17.79
CA VAL A 239 -11.72 -17.46 -17.14
C VAL A 239 -12.07 -17.84 -15.70
N MET A 240 -12.67 -19.02 -15.51
CA MET A 240 -13.04 -19.54 -14.20
C MET A 240 -11.80 -19.77 -13.32
N LEU A 241 -10.71 -20.30 -13.89
CA LEU A 241 -9.47 -20.52 -13.14
C LEU A 241 -8.83 -19.20 -12.71
N LEU A 242 -8.78 -18.18 -13.58
CA LEU A 242 -8.31 -16.85 -13.20
C LEU A 242 -9.18 -16.22 -12.11
N GLN A 243 -10.50 -16.35 -12.20
CA GLN A 243 -11.39 -15.93 -11.13
C GLN A 243 -11.09 -16.66 -9.83
N HIS A 244 -10.87 -17.98 -9.85
CA HIS A 244 -10.54 -18.74 -8.65
C HIS A 244 -9.19 -18.35 -8.04
N MET A 245 -8.17 -18.08 -8.87
CA MET A 245 -6.87 -17.57 -8.42
C MET A 245 -7.05 -16.30 -7.58
N VAL A 246 -7.82 -15.33 -8.07
CA VAL A 246 -8.09 -14.08 -7.36
C VAL A 246 -9.04 -14.30 -6.17
N LEU A 247 -10.11 -15.07 -6.34
CA LEU A 247 -11.13 -15.29 -5.32
C LEU A 247 -10.58 -15.93 -4.04
N SER A 248 -9.51 -16.73 -4.17
CA SER A 248 -8.99 -17.55 -3.08
C SER A 248 -7.62 -17.13 -2.54
N HIS A 249 -7.01 -16.05 -3.05
CA HIS A 249 -5.61 -15.74 -2.77
C HIS A 249 -5.30 -15.37 -1.31
N HIS A 250 -6.24 -14.79 -0.55
CA HIS A 250 -6.05 -14.61 0.90
C HIS A 250 -6.19 -15.91 1.69
N GLY A 251 -6.51 -17.06 1.08
CA GLY A 251 -6.42 -18.37 1.72
C GLY A 251 -7.56 -18.75 2.65
N LYS A 252 -8.15 -17.76 3.34
CA LYS A 252 -9.13 -17.96 4.41
C LYS A 252 -10.26 -16.93 4.37
N GLU A 253 -11.43 -17.37 4.82
CA GLU A 253 -12.62 -16.52 4.98
C GLU A 253 -12.37 -15.38 5.96
N GLU A 254 -11.64 -15.64 7.05
CA GLU A 254 -11.25 -14.63 8.05
C GLU A 254 -10.32 -13.54 7.48
N TRP A 255 -9.69 -13.78 6.33
CA TRP A 255 -8.87 -12.80 5.61
C TRP A 255 -9.61 -12.21 4.41
N GLY A 256 -10.91 -12.50 4.25
CA GLY A 256 -11.75 -11.92 3.21
C GLY A 256 -11.86 -12.73 1.92
N SER A 257 -11.18 -13.86 1.78
CA SER A 257 -11.36 -14.76 0.63
C SER A 257 -12.68 -15.53 0.73
N PRO A 258 -13.59 -15.43 -0.26
CA PRO A 258 -14.84 -16.20 -0.24
C PRO A 258 -14.64 -17.71 -0.35
N LYS A 259 -13.48 -18.15 -0.85
CA LYS A 259 -13.11 -19.57 -0.98
C LYS A 259 -11.65 -19.78 -0.60
N LYS A 260 -11.33 -20.99 -0.14
CA LYS A 260 -9.93 -21.42 0.03
C LYS A 260 -9.30 -21.77 -1.32
N PRO A 261 -7.97 -21.75 -1.44
CA PRO A 261 -7.28 -22.24 -2.61
C PRO A 261 -7.65 -23.70 -2.89
N MET A 262 -7.87 -24.01 -4.16
CA MET A 262 -8.28 -25.35 -4.64
C MET A 262 -7.50 -25.75 -5.90
N LEU A 263 -6.44 -24.99 -6.21
CA LEU A 263 -5.49 -25.21 -7.28
C LEU A 263 -4.10 -25.13 -6.68
N LYS A 264 -3.13 -25.87 -7.24
CA LYS A 264 -1.73 -25.78 -6.80
C LYS A 264 -1.22 -24.35 -6.92
N GLU A 265 -1.57 -23.68 -8.00
CA GLU A 265 -1.17 -22.31 -8.30
C GLU A 265 -1.81 -21.33 -7.34
N ALA A 266 -3.08 -21.53 -6.95
CA ALA A 266 -3.77 -20.67 -5.98
C ALA A 266 -3.18 -20.85 -4.57
N GLU A 267 -2.84 -22.08 -4.20
CA GLU A 267 -2.19 -22.38 -2.92
C GLU A 267 -0.81 -21.71 -2.84
N ILE A 268 -0.04 -21.77 -3.94
CA ILE A 268 1.26 -21.12 -4.03
C ILE A 268 1.12 -19.59 -4.07
N LEU A 269 0.15 -19.03 -4.79
CA LEU A 269 -0.12 -17.59 -4.80
C LEU A 269 -0.39 -17.08 -3.38
N HIS A 270 -1.22 -17.80 -2.61
CA HIS A 270 -1.50 -17.46 -1.22
C HIS A 270 -0.25 -17.38 -0.36
N TYR A 271 0.65 -18.35 -0.49
CA TYR A 271 1.91 -18.33 0.27
C TYR A 271 2.87 -17.24 -0.22
N ILE A 272 2.95 -17.01 -1.54
CA ILE A 272 3.79 -15.95 -2.11
C ILE A 272 3.38 -14.57 -1.58
N ASP A 273 2.08 -14.27 -1.62
CA ASP A 273 1.52 -13.03 -1.09
C ASP A 273 1.88 -12.86 0.41
N ASN A 274 1.64 -13.91 1.20
CA ASN A 274 1.99 -13.91 2.63
C ASN A 274 3.49 -13.72 2.88
N ILE A 275 4.36 -14.35 2.09
CA ILE A 275 5.81 -14.21 2.24
C ILE A 275 6.19 -12.75 1.96
N ASP A 276 5.74 -12.20 0.83
CA ASP A 276 6.11 -10.84 0.43
C ASP A 276 5.62 -9.80 1.43
N ALA A 277 4.34 -9.86 1.82
CA ALA A 277 3.76 -8.95 2.80
C ALA A 277 4.51 -9.00 4.15
N LYS A 278 4.83 -10.19 4.65
CA LYS A 278 5.53 -10.36 5.94
C LYS A 278 6.97 -9.87 5.86
N MET A 279 7.68 -10.18 4.78
CA MET A 279 9.07 -9.75 4.59
C MET A 279 9.14 -8.22 4.46
N ASN A 280 8.24 -7.60 3.70
CA ASN A 280 8.17 -6.14 3.60
C ASN A 280 7.97 -5.47 4.97
N MET A 281 7.06 -6.00 5.78
CA MET A 281 6.81 -5.51 7.14
C MET A 281 8.02 -5.68 8.07
N LEU A 282 8.67 -6.84 8.00
CA LEU A 282 9.87 -7.13 8.81
C LEU A 282 11.04 -6.23 8.43
N ASP A 283 11.32 -6.08 7.13
CA ASP A 283 12.37 -5.20 6.63
C ASP A 283 12.13 -3.76 7.08
N ARG A 284 10.89 -3.27 6.98
CA ARG A 284 10.51 -1.94 7.44
C ARG A 284 10.73 -1.78 8.94
N ALA A 285 10.29 -2.74 9.75
CA ALA A 285 10.44 -2.68 11.20
C ALA A 285 11.92 -2.76 11.62
N LEU A 286 12.66 -3.74 11.12
CA LEU A 286 14.06 -3.98 11.45
C LEU A 286 14.99 -2.88 10.91
N SER A 287 14.64 -2.18 9.84
CA SER A 287 15.40 -1.02 9.36
C SER A 287 15.49 0.10 10.41
N LYS A 288 14.50 0.20 11.30
CA LYS A 288 14.42 1.20 12.38
C LYS A 288 14.92 0.70 13.74
N THR A 289 15.17 -0.60 13.87
CA THR A 289 15.70 -1.22 15.09
C THR A 289 17.22 -1.16 15.10
N ALA A 290 17.82 -0.87 16.25
CA ALA A 290 19.28 -0.95 16.40
C ALA A 290 19.73 -2.42 16.47
N PRO A 291 20.93 -2.76 15.95
CA PRO A 291 21.48 -4.10 16.14
C PRO A 291 21.55 -4.47 17.63
N GLY A 292 21.14 -5.69 17.98
CA GLY A 292 21.06 -6.15 19.36
C GLY A 292 19.75 -5.82 20.08
N GLU A 293 18.80 -5.13 19.43
CA GLU A 293 17.50 -4.77 20.00
C GLU A 293 16.34 -5.51 19.32
N PHE A 294 15.16 -5.42 19.94
CA PHE A 294 13.90 -5.92 19.39
C PHE A 294 13.10 -4.79 18.76
N THR A 295 12.33 -5.11 17.72
CA THR A 295 11.26 -4.23 17.22
C THR A 295 10.21 -3.97 18.31
N GLU A 296 9.40 -2.94 18.12
CA GLU A 296 8.09 -2.89 18.77
C GLU A 296 7.23 -4.10 18.37
N ARG A 297 6.14 -4.34 19.11
CA ARG A 297 5.21 -5.42 18.77
C ARG A 297 4.50 -5.11 17.46
N LEU A 298 4.55 -6.05 16.52
CA LEU A 298 3.93 -5.94 15.21
C LEU A 298 2.60 -6.70 15.21
N PHE A 299 1.49 -5.97 15.41
CA PHE A 299 0.15 -6.56 15.47
C PHE A 299 -0.17 -7.51 14.30
N PRO A 300 0.12 -7.16 13.03
CA PRO A 300 -0.20 -8.04 11.89
C PRO A 300 0.70 -9.28 11.78
N LEU A 301 1.76 -9.36 12.59
CA LEU A 301 2.65 -10.53 12.69
C LEU A 301 2.45 -11.24 14.03
N ASP A 302 1.18 -11.49 14.38
CA ASP A 302 0.76 -12.17 15.62
C ASP A 302 1.20 -11.43 16.88
N ASN A 303 1.28 -10.09 16.81
CA ASN A 303 1.71 -9.22 17.91
C ASN A 303 3.10 -9.58 18.48
N ARG A 304 3.99 -10.13 17.63
CA ARG A 304 5.35 -10.54 17.99
C ARG A 304 6.34 -9.37 17.91
N GLN A 305 7.45 -9.53 18.61
CA GLN A 305 8.65 -8.70 18.44
C GLN A 305 9.71 -9.51 17.70
N PHE A 306 10.52 -8.82 16.90
CA PHE A 306 11.59 -9.44 16.12
C PHE A 306 12.93 -8.86 16.52
N TYR A 307 13.91 -9.73 16.73
CA TYR A 307 15.26 -9.35 17.10
C TYR A 307 16.06 -8.94 15.86
N LYS A 308 16.83 -7.85 15.94
CA LYS A 308 17.81 -7.49 14.90
C LYS A 308 19.19 -8.01 15.29
N PRO A 309 19.72 -9.04 14.59
CA PRO A 309 21.06 -9.55 14.88
C PRO A 309 22.14 -8.48 14.67
N GLY A 310 23.21 -8.55 15.47
CA GLY A 310 24.42 -7.73 15.31
C GLY A 310 25.50 -8.36 14.42
N ILE A 311 25.17 -9.45 13.73
CA ILE A 311 26.07 -10.11 12.77
C ILE A 311 25.82 -9.53 11.38
N GLU A 312 26.89 -9.39 10.59
CA GLU A 312 26.85 -9.05 9.16
C GLU A 312 26.47 -10.27 8.30
#